data_AF-A0A926CDJ4-F1
#
_entry.id   AF-A0A926CDJ4-F1
#
_cell.length_a   1.000
_cell.length_b   1.000
_cell.length_c   1.000
_cell.angle_alpha   90.00
_cell.angle_beta   90.00
_cell.angle_gamma   90.00
#
_symmetry.space_group_name_H-M   'P 1'
#
loop_
_entity.id
_entity.type
_entity.pdbx_description
1 polymer ?
#
loop_
_entity_poly.entity_id
_entity_poly.type
_entity_poly.pdbx_seq_one_letter_code
_entity_poly.pdbx_strand_id
1 'polypeptide(L)' 'VLRDKAGRPMVRLHGRAAARAAALGIAEIALSLSHTRGLAVASAVA' A
#
# COMPACT_ATOMS: atom_id res chain seq x y z
N VAL A 1 -1.40 -7.15 4.84
CA VAL A 1 -2.26 -6.11 4.23
C VAL A 1 -3.38 -5.83 5.19
N LEU A 2 -3.49 -4.60 5.69
CA LEU A 2 -4.64 -4.20 6.51
C LEU A 2 -5.82 -3.97 5.55
N ARG A 3 -7.06 -4.20 5.97
CA ARG A 3 -8.24 -3.81 5.19
C ARG A 3 -8.97 -2.72 5.94
N ASP A 4 -9.41 -1.69 5.23
CA ASP A 4 -10.31 -0.68 5.82
C ASP A 4 -11.72 -1.27 6.04
N LYS A 5 -12.62 -0.49 6.65
CA LYS A 5 -14.01 -0.91 6.89
C LYS A 5 -14.79 -1.25 5.60
N ALA A 6 -14.33 -0.75 4.45
CA ALA A 6 -14.88 -1.03 3.13
C ALA A 6 -14.16 -2.19 2.41
N GLY A 7 -13.20 -2.84 3.07
CA GLY A 7 -12.44 -3.97 2.53
C GLY A 7 -11.25 -3.61 1.64
N ARG A 8 -10.98 -2.31 1.43
CA ARG A 8 -9.88 -1.82 0.59
C ARG A 8 -8.54 -2.09 1.29
N PRO A 9 -7.51 -2.51 0.54
CA PRO A 9 -6.22 -2.79 1.12
C PRO A 9 -5.53 -1.50 1.57
N MET A 10 -4.91 -1.56 2.74
CA MET A 10 -4.17 -0.48 3.38
C MET A 10 -2.71 -0.88 3.58
N VAL A 11 -1.83 0.11 3.39
CA VAL A 11 -0.39 -0.02 3.56
C VAL A 11 0.01 0.56 4.92
N ARG A 12 0.82 -0.18 5.67
CA ARG A 12 1.52 0.33 6.86
C ARG A 12 3.02 0.16 6.66
N LEU A 13 3.73 1.28 6.55
CA LEU A 13 5.17 1.28 6.39
C LEU A 13 5.87 1.17 7.74
N HIS A 14 7.04 0.54 7.75
CA HIS A 14 7.84 0.31 8.95
C HIS A 14 9.31 0.63 8.70
N GLY A 15 10.04 0.95 9.78
CA GLY A 15 11.48 1.18 9.77
C GLY A 15 11.91 2.15 8.66
N ARG A 16 12.85 1.70 7.82
CA ARG A 16 13.42 2.51 6.72
C ARG A 16 12.37 3.01 5.72
N ALA A 17 11.35 2.21 5.41
CA ALA A 17 10.32 2.60 4.47
C ALA A 17 9.44 3.73 5.06
N ALA A 18 9.10 3.64 6.35
CA ALA A 18 8.36 4.70 7.04
C ALA A 18 9.18 5.99 7.13
N ALA A 19 10.47 5.89 7.47
CA ALA A 19 11.36 7.05 7.53
C ALA A 19 11.49 7.75 6.17
N ARG A 20 11.55 6.97 5.08
CA ARG A 20 11.63 7.53 3.73
C ARG A 20 10.34 8.20 3.30
N ALA A 21 9.19 7.58 3.58
CA ALA A 21 7.89 8.19 3.30
C ALA A 21 7.70 9.52 4.06
N ALA A 22 8.07 9.53 5.35
CA ALA A 22 8.02 10.75 6.17
C ALA A 22 8.94 11.85 5.62
N ALA A 23 10.18 11.51 5.23
CA ALA A 23 11.11 12.47 4.64
C ALA A 23 10.62 13.03 3.29
N LEU A 24 9.75 12.31 2.58
CA LEU A 24 9.14 12.73 1.31
C LEU A 24 7.77 13.39 1.50
N GLY A 25 7.26 13.51 2.73
CA GLY A 25 5.94 14.06 3.02
C GLY A 25 4.76 13.17 2.56
N ILE A 26 5.00 11.88 2.31
CA ILE A 26 3.97 10.94 1.86
C ILE A 26 3.13 10.53 3.07
N ALA A 27 1.86 10.97 3.08
CA ALA A 27 0.92 10.72 4.16
C ALA A 27 0.05 9.47 3.95
N GLU A 28 -0.30 9.17 2.71
CA GLU A 28 -1.17 8.05 2.35
C GLU A 28 -0.67 7.35 1.08
N ILE A 29 -0.94 6.05 0.95
CA ILE A 29 -0.68 5.28 -0.27
C ILE A 29 -1.95 4.52 -0.63
N ALA A 30 -2.54 4.88 -1.77
CA ALA A 30 -3.65 4.13 -2.35
C ALA A 30 -3.12 2.85 -3.00
N LEU A 31 -3.66 1.70 -2.62
CA LEU A 31 -3.23 0.40 -3.12
C LEU A 31 -4.39 -0.33 -3.83
N SER A 32 -4.12 -0.88 -5.01
CA SER A 32 -5.00 -1.81 -5.71
C SER A 32 -4.28 -3.14 -5.95
N LEU A 33 -4.99 -4.24 -5.72
CA LEU A 33 -4.48 -5.61 -5.85
C LEU A 33 -5.42 -6.41 -6.75
N SER A 34 -4.87 -7.13 -7.71
CA SER A 34 -5.61 -8.07 -8.55
C SER A 34 -4.80 -9.35 -8.75
N HIS A 35 -5.47 -10.50 -8.76
CA HIS A 35 -4.79 -11.76 -9.00
C HIS A 35 -5.68 -12.77 -9.75
N THR A 36 -5.04 -13.64 -10.49
CA THR A 36 -5.59 -14.87 -11.08
C THR A 36 -4.71 -16.05 -10.66
N ARG A 37 -4.99 -17.26 -11.14
CA ARG A 37 -4.26 -18.49 -10.73
C ARG A 37 -2.75 -18.44 -11.03
N GLY A 38 -2.32 -17.67 -12.04
CA GLY A 38 -0.90 -17.60 -12.46
C GLY A 38 -0.30 -16.20 -12.47
N LEU A 39 -1.05 -15.17 -12.07
CA LEU A 39 -0.59 -13.78 -12.10
C LEU A 39 -1.11 -13.02 -10.88
N ALA A 40 -0.25 -12.21 -10.28
CA ALA A 40 -0.62 -11.21 -9.30
C ALA A 40 -0.04 -9.86 -9.71
N VAL A 41 -0.86 -8.82 -9.62
CA VAL A 41 -0.47 -7.44 -9.94
C VAL A 41 -0.91 -6.49 -8.83
N ALA A 42 -0.14 -5.43 -8.67
CA ALA A 42 -0.44 -4.36 -7.72
C ALA A 42 -0.12 -2.99 -8.36
N SER A 43 -0.95 -2.00 -8.03
CA SER A 43 -0.70 -0.59 -8.37
C SER A 43 -0.76 0.26 -7.12
N ALA A 44 0.17 1.20 -6.97
CA ALA A 44 0.29 2.07 -5.81
C ALA A 44 0.50 3.53 -6.23
N VAL A 45 -0.21 4.45 -5.57
CA VAL A 45 -0.11 5.90 -5.77
C VAL A 45 0.04 6.57 -4.41
N ALA A 46 0.94 7.57 -4.32
CA ALA A 46 1.36 8.25 -3.09
C ALA A 46 1.24 9.77 -3.25
#